data_AF-A0A4U5V8U1-F1
#
_entry.id   AF-A0A4U5V8U1-F1
#
_cell.length_a   1.000
_cell.length_b   1.000
_cell.length_c   1.000
_cell.angle_alpha   90.00
_cell.angle_beta   90.00
_cell.angle_gamma   90.00
#
_symmetry.space_group_name_H-M   'P 1'
#
loop_
_entity.id
_entity.type
_entity.pdbx_description
1 polymer ?
#
loop_
_entity_poly.entity_id
_entity_poly.type
_entity_poly.pdbx_seq_one_letter_code
_entity_poly.pdbx_strand_id
1 'polypeptide(L)'
;MVLPKHEEPCHISIFAKQETCDNDDDFTVGWIDELPPGVQGCLRPQKPANSFLRKSKQYYNFGEDEEFQCYTGFDLEGFQYINCLPDGTWSQPSGSCIKPESLCILNTEVGVAVSMSLCSFHAGRCHNDPYFFISNGVCDPAPDLAKLEWAKFRAKMASKSVVQEPCDLDTCYEWETCSASKKCECKVARNCQRNENNMFCVKLTKSQRTRSMDLCSVGALKCASYQFEIVNEGACPST
;
A
#
# COMPACT_ATOMS: atom_id res chain seq x y z
N MET A 1 19.47 -25.55 17.94
CA MET A 1 18.97 -25.83 16.59
C MET A 1 18.23 -24.58 16.13
N VAL A 2 18.80 -23.83 15.20
CA VAL A 2 18.21 -22.61 14.65
C VAL A 2 17.35 -23.05 13.46
N LEU A 3 16.05 -22.73 13.50
CA LEU A 3 15.13 -23.01 12.39
C LEU A 3 15.51 -22.15 11.18
N PRO A 4 15.49 -22.69 9.95
CA PRO A 4 15.87 -21.94 8.75
C PRO A 4 14.82 -20.85 8.47
N LYS A 5 15.28 -19.63 8.20
CA LYS A 5 14.44 -18.58 7.61
C LYS A 5 14.01 -19.07 6.23
N HIS A 6 12.71 -19.09 5.97
CA HIS A 6 12.18 -19.26 4.62
C HIS A 6 12.59 -18.04 3.79
N GLU A 7 13.68 -18.17 3.03
CA GLU A 7 13.98 -17.27 1.91
C GLU A 7 13.16 -17.74 0.72
N GLU A 8 12.04 -17.06 0.44
CA GLU A 8 11.41 -17.17 -0.87
C GLU A 8 12.34 -16.52 -1.91
N PRO A 9 12.64 -17.17 -3.04
CA PRO A 9 13.49 -16.59 -4.08
C PRO A 9 12.79 -15.38 -4.71
N CYS A 10 13.30 -14.18 -4.42
CA CYS A 10 12.79 -12.93 -4.97
C CYS A 10 13.23 -12.75 -6.43
N HIS A 11 12.33 -13.03 -7.37
CA HIS A 11 12.48 -12.63 -8.77
C HIS A 11 11.70 -11.34 -9.01
N ILE A 12 12.39 -10.21 -9.20
CA ILE A 12 11.79 -8.94 -9.60
C ILE A 12 12.28 -8.62 -11.02
N SER A 13 11.36 -8.61 -11.98
CA SER A 13 11.67 -8.33 -13.39
C SER A 13 11.35 -6.86 -13.70
N ILE A 14 12.36 -5.99 -13.68
CA ILE A 14 12.18 -4.52 -13.67
C ILE A 14 12.25 -3.89 -15.08
N PHE A 15 12.74 -4.60 -16.10
CA PHE A 15 12.99 -4.01 -17.44
C PHE A 15 12.54 -4.92 -18.59
N ALA A 16 11.28 -5.33 -18.60
CA ALA A 16 10.77 -6.09 -19.74
C ALA A 16 10.40 -5.21 -20.95
N LYS A 17 10.11 -3.91 -20.77
CA LYS A 17 9.59 -3.04 -21.84
C LYS A 17 10.14 -1.62 -21.79
N GLN A 18 10.72 -1.17 -22.90
CA GLN A 18 10.97 0.24 -23.22
C GLN A 18 9.65 0.84 -23.75
N GLU A 19 9.11 1.86 -23.08
CA GLU A 19 7.93 2.60 -23.53
C GLU A 19 8.35 4.01 -23.98
N THR A 20 7.80 4.51 -25.10
CA THR A 20 8.02 5.86 -25.61
C THR A 20 7.07 6.85 -24.94
N CYS A 21 7.56 8.03 -24.57
CA CYS A 21 6.70 9.10 -24.04
C CYS A 21 6.11 9.90 -25.21
N ASP A 22 4.97 9.45 -25.73
CA ASP A 22 4.17 10.22 -26.68
C ASP A 22 3.15 11.07 -25.92
N ASN A 23 3.05 12.35 -26.28
CA ASN A 23 2.14 13.30 -25.65
C ASN A 23 0.83 13.31 -26.45
N ASP A 24 -0.22 12.66 -25.96
CA ASP A 24 -1.51 12.57 -26.68
C ASP A 24 -2.21 13.90 -26.87
N ASP A 25 -1.93 14.87 -26.00
CA ASP A 25 -2.53 16.20 -26.07
C ASP A 25 -1.83 17.10 -27.11
N ASP A 26 -0.64 16.70 -27.58
CA ASP A 26 0.19 17.46 -28.53
C ASP A 26 -0.43 17.53 -29.94
N PHE A 27 -1.45 16.70 -30.22
CA PHE A 27 -2.10 16.63 -31.53
C PHE A 27 -3.54 17.15 -31.56
N THR A 28 -4.06 17.80 -30.51
CA THR A 28 -5.47 18.28 -30.50
C THR A 28 -5.78 19.41 -31.49
N VAL A 29 -4.76 20.04 -32.07
CA VAL A 29 -4.91 21.13 -33.04
C VAL A 29 -5.06 20.55 -34.45
N GLY A 30 -6.30 20.44 -34.96
CA GLY A 30 -6.59 20.06 -36.34
C GLY A 30 -7.56 18.88 -36.54
N TRP A 31 -8.15 18.34 -35.47
CA TRP A 31 -9.20 17.33 -35.60
C TRP A 31 -10.47 17.90 -36.20
N ILE A 32 -11.13 17.10 -37.03
CA ILE A 32 -12.43 17.41 -37.63
C ILE A 32 -13.47 16.53 -36.93
N ASP A 33 -14.49 17.16 -36.36
CA ASP A 33 -15.60 16.49 -35.65
C ASP A 33 -16.65 15.90 -36.61
N GLU A 34 -16.25 15.65 -37.86
CA GLU A 34 -17.11 15.13 -38.93
C GLU A 34 -16.35 14.08 -39.75
N LEU A 35 -17.07 13.06 -40.19
CA LEU A 35 -16.52 12.05 -41.09
C LEU A 35 -16.33 12.64 -42.49
N PRO A 36 -15.26 12.27 -43.22
CA PRO A 36 -15.12 12.65 -44.61
C PRO A 36 -16.32 12.19 -45.46
N PRO A 37 -16.70 12.94 -46.53
CA PRO A 37 -17.82 12.57 -47.38
C PRO A 37 -17.69 11.15 -47.95
N GLY A 38 -18.74 10.33 -47.77
CA GLY A 38 -18.77 8.95 -48.26
C GLY A 38 -18.12 7.91 -47.35
N VAL A 39 -17.56 8.31 -46.20
CA VAL A 39 -17.04 7.40 -45.18
C VAL A 39 -18.16 7.04 -44.20
N GLN A 40 -18.32 5.74 -43.91
CA GLN A 40 -19.22 5.24 -42.88
C GLN A 40 -18.40 4.55 -41.79
N GLY A 41 -18.66 4.89 -40.54
CA GLY A 41 -17.85 4.42 -39.42
C GLY A 41 -18.03 5.28 -38.18
N CYS A 42 -17.00 5.31 -37.35
CA CYS A 42 -16.97 6.04 -36.10
C CYS A 42 -15.88 7.11 -36.14
N LEU A 43 -16.16 8.26 -35.55
CA LEU A 43 -15.13 9.25 -35.22
C LEU A 43 -14.22 8.69 -34.11
N ARG A 44 -13.08 9.34 -33.88
CA ARG A 44 -12.18 9.03 -32.76
C ARG A 44 -12.96 8.87 -31.45
N PRO A 45 -12.75 7.77 -30.69
CA PRO A 45 -13.42 7.57 -29.42
C PRO A 45 -12.90 8.54 -28.35
N GLN A 46 -13.70 8.71 -27.29
CA GLN A 46 -13.18 9.32 -26.06
C GLN A 46 -12.33 8.31 -25.32
N LYS A 47 -11.12 8.72 -24.91
CA LYS A 47 -10.23 7.87 -24.13
C LYS A 47 -10.79 7.64 -22.71
N PRO A 48 -10.69 6.43 -22.16
CA PRO A 48 -10.96 6.20 -20.75
C PRO A 48 -10.08 7.07 -19.84
N ALA A 49 -10.54 7.29 -18.60
CA ALA A 49 -9.76 8.05 -17.61
C ALA A 49 -8.39 7.41 -17.36
N ASN A 50 -7.36 8.24 -17.15
CA ASN A 50 -5.98 7.82 -16.89
C ASN A 50 -5.38 6.91 -17.99
N SER A 51 -5.81 7.11 -19.24
CA SER A 51 -5.37 6.32 -20.39
C SER A 51 -5.15 7.19 -21.63
N PHE A 52 -4.56 6.58 -22.65
CA PHE A 52 -4.39 7.09 -23.99
C PHE A 52 -4.84 6.12 -25.07
N LEU A 53 -5.10 6.61 -26.29
CA LEU A 53 -5.47 5.78 -27.43
C LEU A 53 -4.22 5.43 -28.24
N ARG A 54 -3.97 4.14 -28.46
CA ARG A 54 -2.74 3.67 -29.10
C ARG A 54 -2.70 3.97 -30.60
N LYS A 55 -3.79 3.69 -31.35
CA LYS A 55 -3.82 3.92 -32.80
C LYS A 55 -4.14 5.38 -33.12
N SER A 56 -5.00 6.01 -32.32
CA SER A 56 -5.19 7.46 -32.31
C SER A 56 -5.62 8.03 -33.69
N LYS A 57 -6.36 7.26 -34.51
CA LYS A 57 -6.87 7.69 -35.81
C LYS A 57 -8.00 8.72 -35.64
N GLN A 58 -8.23 9.51 -36.68
CA GLN A 58 -9.33 10.46 -36.73
C GLN A 58 -10.70 9.79 -36.88
N TYR A 59 -10.75 8.69 -37.63
CA TYR A 59 -11.95 7.90 -37.87
C TYR A 59 -11.60 6.44 -38.12
N TYR A 60 -12.60 5.58 -37.95
CA TYR A 60 -12.51 4.12 -37.98
C TYR A 60 -13.68 3.55 -38.79
N ASN A 61 -13.43 2.52 -39.58
CA ASN A 61 -14.49 1.79 -40.26
C ASN A 61 -15.26 0.90 -39.28
N PHE A 62 -16.47 0.49 -39.65
CA PHE A 62 -17.24 -0.47 -38.86
C PHE A 62 -16.46 -1.77 -38.63
N GLY A 63 -16.47 -2.23 -37.39
CA GLY A 63 -15.73 -3.42 -36.95
C GLY A 63 -14.24 -3.18 -36.68
N GLU A 64 -13.69 -2.00 -36.95
CA GLU A 64 -12.35 -1.67 -36.46
C GLU A 64 -12.36 -1.44 -34.95
N ASP A 65 -11.26 -1.81 -34.30
CA ASP A 65 -11.02 -1.62 -32.88
C ASP A 65 -10.03 -0.47 -32.62
N GLU A 66 -10.14 0.12 -31.43
CA GLU A 66 -9.10 0.95 -30.82
C GLU A 66 -8.66 0.30 -29.51
N GLU A 67 -7.36 0.37 -29.24
CA GLU A 67 -6.72 -0.07 -28.01
C GLU A 67 -6.43 1.16 -27.15
N PHE A 68 -6.90 1.17 -25.91
CA PHE A 68 -6.46 2.16 -24.93
C PHE A 68 -5.37 1.59 -24.03
N GLN A 69 -4.43 2.41 -23.59
CA GLN A 69 -3.35 2.02 -22.70
C GLN A 69 -3.29 2.95 -21.49
N CYS A 70 -3.00 2.40 -20.33
CA CYS A 70 -2.96 3.16 -19.09
C CYS A 70 -1.72 4.04 -19.02
N TYR A 71 -1.88 5.23 -18.44
CA TYR A 71 -0.74 6.08 -18.12
C TYR A 71 0.21 5.38 -17.15
N THR A 72 1.48 5.77 -17.18
CA THR A 72 2.46 5.26 -16.22
C THR A 72 1.97 5.43 -14.79
N GLY A 73 2.00 4.35 -14.01
CA GLY A 73 1.49 4.32 -12.65
C GLY A 73 -0.02 4.02 -12.53
N PHE A 74 -0.65 3.55 -13.61
CA PHE A 74 -1.99 2.95 -13.61
C PHE A 74 -1.92 1.53 -14.19
N ASP A 75 -2.70 0.63 -13.61
CA ASP A 75 -2.84 -0.75 -14.08
C ASP A 75 -4.17 -0.91 -14.83
N LEU A 76 -4.13 -1.71 -15.90
CA LEU A 76 -5.34 -2.07 -16.64
C LEU A 76 -6.13 -3.12 -15.86
N GLU A 77 -7.38 -2.79 -15.53
CA GLU A 77 -8.38 -3.75 -15.08
C GLU A 77 -9.37 -4.00 -16.21
N GLY A 78 -9.58 -5.27 -16.59
CA GLY A 78 -10.51 -5.67 -17.66
C GLY A 78 -9.88 -5.70 -19.05
N PHE A 79 -10.67 -5.39 -20.10
CA PHE A 79 -10.22 -5.45 -21.50
C PHE A 79 -9.98 -4.07 -22.11
N GLN A 80 -8.84 -3.93 -22.79
CA GLN A 80 -8.33 -2.67 -23.34
C GLN A 80 -8.84 -2.28 -24.74
N TYR A 81 -9.84 -2.99 -25.27
CA TYR A 81 -10.32 -2.79 -26.65
C TYR A 81 -11.74 -2.26 -26.67
N ILE A 82 -11.97 -1.29 -27.56
CA ILE A 82 -13.29 -0.78 -27.92
C ILE A 82 -13.47 -0.90 -29.44
N ASN A 83 -14.70 -1.15 -29.89
CA ASN A 83 -15.01 -1.46 -31.29
C ASN A 83 -15.97 -0.43 -31.87
N CYS A 84 -15.75 -0.05 -33.12
CA CYS A 84 -16.69 0.76 -33.88
C CYS A 84 -17.89 -0.09 -34.32
N LEU A 85 -19.08 0.26 -33.84
CA LEU A 85 -20.32 -0.45 -34.08
C LEU A 85 -20.99 0.01 -35.38
N PRO A 86 -21.81 -0.85 -36.03
CA PRO A 86 -22.50 -0.51 -37.28
C PRO A 86 -23.46 0.70 -37.22
N ASP A 87 -23.80 1.16 -36.02
CA ASP A 87 -24.63 2.35 -35.79
C ASP A 87 -23.82 3.66 -35.71
N GLY A 88 -22.49 3.59 -35.90
CA GLY A 88 -21.58 4.73 -35.83
C GLY A 88 -21.13 5.07 -34.41
N THR A 89 -21.45 4.25 -33.42
CA THR A 89 -21.05 4.44 -32.03
C THR A 89 -19.93 3.49 -31.60
N TRP A 90 -19.29 3.78 -30.47
CA TRP A 90 -18.28 2.89 -29.89
C TRP A 90 -18.90 1.95 -28.87
N SER A 91 -18.42 0.71 -28.83
CA SER A 91 -18.75 -0.22 -27.74
C SER A 91 -18.34 0.36 -26.39
N GLN A 92 -19.13 0.12 -25.34
CA GLN A 92 -18.73 0.52 -23.99
C GLN A 92 -17.39 -0.12 -23.59
N PRO A 93 -16.45 0.65 -23.02
CA PRO A 93 -15.21 0.09 -22.49
C PRO A 93 -15.52 -0.91 -21.37
N SER A 94 -15.01 -2.13 -21.53
CA SER A 94 -15.06 -3.16 -20.48
C SER A 94 -13.80 -3.21 -19.62
N GLY A 95 -12.90 -2.23 -19.78
CA GLY A 95 -11.72 -2.08 -18.94
C GLY A 95 -11.53 -0.64 -18.49
N SER A 96 -10.72 -0.47 -17.46
CA SER A 96 -10.42 0.82 -16.86
C SER A 96 -8.97 0.87 -16.35
N CYS A 97 -8.41 2.07 -16.28
CA CYS A 97 -7.08 2.29 -15.75
C CYS A 97 -7.19 2.73 -14.29
N ILE A 98 -6.88 1.80 -13.40
CA ILE A 98 -6.95 1.99 -11.96
C ILE A 98 -5.56 2.29 -11.41
N LYS A 99 -5.50 3.12 -10.37
CA LYS A 99 -4.23 3.36 -9.69
C LYS A 99 -3.86 2.07 -8.93
N PRO A 100 -2.63 1.55 -9.03
CA PRO A 100 -2.20 0.37 -8.32
C PRO A 100 -2.47 0.53 -6.83
N GLU A 101 -2.71 -0.59 -6.15
CA GLU A 101 -2.84 -0.62 -4.70
C GLU A 101 -1.68 0.15 -4.05
N SER A 102 -2.03 1.29 -3.45
CA SER A 102 -1.12 2.11 -2.69
C SER A 102 -1.12 1.61 -1.26
N LEU A 103 0.05 1.55 -0.65
CA LEU A 103 0.26 1.19 0.74
C LEU A 103 0.85 2.39 1.46
N CYS A 104 0.40 2.62 2.68
CA CYS A 104 1.02 3.56 3.59
C CYS A 104 2.04 2.79 4.44
N ILE A 105 3.31 3.16 4.30
CA ILE A 105 4.42 2.51 5.02
C ILE A 105 5.18 3.56 5.81
N LEU A 106 5.75 3.17 6.94
CA LEU A 106 6.71 3.94 7.69
C LEU A 106 8.11 3.58 7.20
N ASN A 107 8.85 4.57 6.71
CA ASN A 107 10.30 4.41 6.60
C ASN A 107 10.87 4.62 8.01
N THR A 108 11.39 3.56 8.61
CA THR A 108 11.85 3.55 10.01
C THR A 108 13.20 4.26 10.20
N GLU A 109 13.97 4.45 9.13
CA GLU A 109 15.24 5.18 9.15
C GLU A 109 15.01 6.69 9.27
N VAL A 110 14.12 7.24 8.45
CA VAL A 110 13.79 8.68 8.48
C VAL A 110 12.60 9.02 9.38
N GLY A 111 11.80 8.03 9.79
CA GLY A 111 10.65 8.21 10.66
C GLY A 111 9.49 8.96 10.02
N VAL A 112 9.26 8.79 8.71
CA VAL A 112 8.14 9.41 7.98
C VAL A 112 7.28 8.36 7.28
N ALA A 113 5.98 8.62 7.19
CA ALA A 113 5.05 7.78 6.45
C ALA A 113 5.07 8.18 4.97
N VAL A 114 5.24 7.21 4.08
CA VAL A 114 5.25 7.42 2.63
C VAL A 114 4.28 6.46 1.96
N SER A 115 3.65 6.93 0.89
CA SER A 115 2.80 6.09 0.06
C SER A 115 3.66 5.41 -1.00
N MET A 116 3.53 4.10 -1.16
CA MET A 116 4.21 3.36 -2.22
C MET A 116 3.30 2.28 -2.81
N SER A 117 3.65 1.75 -3.98
CA SER A 117 2.93 0.63 -4.56
C SER A 117 3.23 -0.67 -3.82
N LEU A 118 2.29 -1.62 -3.91
CA LEU A 118 2.50 -3.01 -3.45
C LEU A 118 3.81 -3.60 -4.00
N CYS A 119 4.12 -3.37 -5.28
CA CYS A 119 5.35 -3.82 -5.91
C CYS A 119 6.61 -3.25 -5.24
N SER A 120 6.66 -1.92 -5.03
CA SER A 120 7.80 -1.27 -4.37
C SER A 120 7.99 -1.77 -2.94
N PHE A 121 6.88 -2.04 -2.25
CA PHE A 121 6.91 -2.57 -0.90
C PHE A 121 7.47 -4.00 -0.83
N HIS A 122 7.03 -4.89 -1.72
CA HIS A 122 7.58 -6.24 -1.83
C HIS A 122 9.04 -6.23 -2.26
N ALA A 123 9.41 -5.37 -3.21
CA ALA A 123 10.80 -5.20 -3.61
C ALA A 123 11.66 -4.76 -2.43
N GLY A 124 11.22 -3.76 -1.66
CA GLY A 124 11.94 -3.31 -0.47
C GLY A 124 12.08 -4.40 0.58
N ARG A 125 11.06 -5.23 0.81
CA ARG A 125 11.17 -6.40 1.70
C ARG A 125 12.25 -7.38 1.25
N CYS A 126 12.35 -7.66 -0.05
CA CYS A 126 13.42 -8.51 -0.59
C CYS A 126 14.81 -7.90 -0.38
N HIS A 127 14.92 -6.57 -0.44
CA HIS A 127 16.16 -5.84 -0.17
C HIS A 127 16.45 -5.65 1.33
N ASN A 128 15.52 -6.04 2.21
CA ASN A 128 15.54 -5.71 3.65
C ASN A 128 15.58 -4.20 3.90
N ASP A 129 14.90 -3.43 3.06
CA ASP A 129 14.73 -2.00 3.25
C ASP A 129 13.99 -1.72 4.57
N PRO A 130 14.25 -0.58 5.25
CA PRO A 130 13.72 -0.26 6.58
C PRO A 130 12.23 0.15 6.55
N TYR A 131 11.40 -0.55 5.79
CA TYR A 131 9.99 -0.28 5.60
C TYR A 131 9.12 -1.08 6.56
N PHE A 132 8.17 -0.39 7.19
CA PHE A 132 7.23 -0.97 8.14
C PHE A 132 5.79 -0.67 7.71
N PHE A 133 4.97 -1.71 7.60
CA PHE A 133 3.58 -1.57 7.15
C PHE A 133 2.73 -0.76 8.15
N ILE A 134 1.95 0.20 7.66
CA ILE A 134 0.96 0.94 8.47
C ILE A 134 -0.46 0.54 8.08
N SER A 135 -0.82 0.72 6.80
CA SER A 135 -2.16 0.45 6.31
C SER A 135 -2.21 0.36 4.78
N ASN A 136 -3.26 -0.25 4.26
CA ASN A 136 -3.62 -0.12 2.85
C ASN A 136 -4.08 1.32 2.55
N GLY A 137 -3.88 1.76 1.31
CA GLY A 137 -4.20 3.10 0.83
C GLY A 137 -3.04 4.08 0.84
N VAL A 138 -3.33 5.31 0.44
CA VAL A 138 -2.39 6.44 0.48
C VAL A 138 -2.25 6.94 1.91
N CYS A 139 -1.06 7.35 2.32
CA CYS A 139 -0.86 8.03 3.60
C CYS A 139 -1.57 9.38 3.64
N ASP A 140 -2.14 9.71 4.80
CA ASP A 140 -2.69 11.03 5.08
C ASP A 140 -1.56 12.09 4.92
N PRO A 141 -1.73 13.15 4.09
CA PRO A 141 -0.70 14.17 3.88
C PRO A 141 -0.46 15.05 5.11
N ALA A 142 -1.45 15.12 6.01
CA ALA A 142 -1.35 15.67 7.35
C ALA A 142 -1.76 14.57 8.33
N PRO A 143 -0.87 13.59 8.59
CA PRO A 143 -1.24 12.44 9.42
C PRO A 143 -1.52 12.91 10.84
N ASP A 144 -2.59 12.36 11.43
CA ASP A 144 -2.82 12.49 12.87
C ASP A 144 -1.55 12.05 13.61
N LEU A 145 -1.02 12.97 14.43
CA LEU A 145 0.21 12.76 15.18
C LEU A 145 0.15 11.46 15.99
N ALA A 146 -1.02 11.12 16.55
CA ALA A 146 -1.23 9.90 17.31
C ALA A 146 -1.03 8.63 16.45
N LYS A 147 -1.49 8.62 15.19
CA LYS A 147 -1.29 7.49 14.27
C LYS A 147 0.19 7.31 13.92
N LEU A 148 0.89 8.41 13.65
CA LEU A 148 2.32 8.37 13.32
C LEU A 148 3.15 7.94 14.53
N GLU A 149 2.85 8.45 15.72
CA GLU A 149 3.49 8.03 16.97
C GLU A 149 3.25 6.55 17.26
N TRP A 150 2.03 6.05 17.03
CA TRP A 150 1.73 4.62 17.13
C TRP A 150 2.56 3.80 16.15
N ALA A 151 2.63 4.18 14.87
CA ALA A 151 3.42 3.47 13.87
C ALA A 151 4.91 3.40 14.26
N LYS A 152 5.50 4.52 14.69
CA LYS A 152 6.88 4.59 15.17
C LYS A 152 7.11 3.70 16.39
N PHE A 153 6.21 3.76 17.35
CA PHE A 153 6.26 2.93 18.55
C PHE A 153 6.18 1.44 18.18
N ARG A 154 5.20 1.07 17.36
CA ARG A 154 4.97 -0.32 16.92
C ARG A 154 6.19 -0.87 16.20
N ALA A 155 6.79 -0.11 15.28
CA ALA A 155 8.02 -0.49 14.58
C ALA A 155 9.22 -0.65 15.53
N LYS A 156 9.39 0.27 16.49
CA LYS A 156 10.46 0.16 17.50
C LYS A 156 10.31 -1.11 18.34
N MET A 157 9.09 -1.40 18.78
CA MET A 157 8.80 -2.58 19.60
C MET A 157 8.86 -3.88 18.80
N ALA A 158 8.48 -3.86 17.53
CA ALA A 158 8.52 -5.00 16.61
C ALA A 158 9.93 -5.62 16.54
N SER A 159 10.95 -4.77 16.45
CA SER A 159 12.36 -5.21 16.43
C SER A 159 12.79 -5.99 17.69
N LYS A 160 12.06 -5.85 18.80
CA LYS A 160 12.34 -6.53 20.08
C LYS A 160 11.47 -7.76 20.29
N SER A 161 10.44 -7.96 19.46
CA SER A 161 9.52 -9.07 19.65
C SER A 161 10.12 -10.37 19.12
N VAL A 162 9.93 -11.42 19.91
CA VAL A 162 10.29 -12.79 19.53
C VAL A 162 9.20 -13.45 18.68
N VAL A 163 8.01 -12.83 18.59
CA VAL A 163 6.87 -13.31 17.80
C VAL A 163 6.71 -12.39 16.59
N GLN A 164 6.74 -12.98 15.40
CA GLN A 164 6.47 -12.31 14.13
C GLN A 164 5.53 -13.21 13.33
N GLU A 165 4.23 -13.01 13.47
CA GLU A 165 3.20 -13.82 12.83
C GLU A 165 2.72 -13.12 11.54
N PRO A 166 2.89 -13.73 10.35
CA PRO A 166 2.41 -13.15 9.10
C PRO A 166 0.88 -12.98 9.09
N CYS A 167 0.40 -11.80 8.72
CA CYS A 167 -1.03 -11.48 8.62
C CYS A 167 -1.29 -10.66 7.36
N ASP A 168 -1.36 -11.35 6.21
CA ASP A 168 -1.46 -10.75 4.88
C ASP A 168 -0.28 -9.80 4.59
N LEU A 169 -0.51 -8.51 4.34
CA LEU A 169 0.56 -7.53 4.15
C LEU A 169 1.19 -7.05 5.46
N ASP A 170 0.60 -7.36 6.62
CA ASP A 170 1.11 -6.96 7.94
C ASP A 170 1.78 -8.13 8.68
N THR A 171 2.41 -7.84 9.81
CA THR A 171 3.00 -8.84 10.72
C THR A 171 2.54 -8.52 12.12
N CYS A 172 1.87 -9.47 12.77
CA CYS A 172 1.40 -9.32 14.14
C CYS A 172 2.49 -9.77 15.12
N TYR A 173 2.62 -9.02 16.22
CA TYR A 173 3.64 -9.27 17.25
C TYR A 173 3.02 -9.86 18.52
N GLU A 174 3.84 -10.10 19.55
CA GLU A 174 3.38 -10.76 20.78
C GLU A 174 2.19 -10.07 21.48
N TRP A 175 1.99 -8.76 21.27
CA TRP A 175 0.86 -7.98 21.79
C TRP A 175 -0.37 -7.91 20.86
N GLU A 176 -0.33 -8.58 19.71
CA GLU A 176 -1.38 -8.59 18.68
C GLU A 176 -1.82 -10.02 18.32
N THR A 177 -2.97 -10.15 17.67
CA THR A 177 -3.44 -11.38 17.03
C THR A 177 -3.93 -11.11 15.62
N CYS A 178 -3.65 -12.00 14.67
CA CYS A 178 -4.21 -11.90 13.32
C CYS A 178 -5.69 -12.33 13.32
N SER A 179 -6.59 -11.43 12.95
CA SER A 179 -8.02 -11.73 12.90
C SER A 179 -8.42 -12.46 11.60
N ALA A 180 -9.64 -13.01 11.57
CA ALA A 180 -10.18 -13.68 10.39
C ALA A 180 -10.22 -12.75 9.15
N SER A 181 -10.30 -11.44 9.38
CA SER A 181 -10.26 -10.40 8.35
C SER A 181 -8.85 -9.98 7.90
N LYS A 182 -7.82 -10.74 8.31
CA LYS A 182 -6.41 -10.46 7.98
C LYS A 182 -5.92 -9.09 8.46
N LYS A 183 -6.30 -8.74 9.69
CA LYS A 183 -5.84 -7.52 10.38
C LYS A 183 -5.27 -7.86 11.74
N CYS A 184 -4.20 -7.18 12.14
CA CYS A 184 -3.65 -7.30 13.48
C CYS A 184 -4.53 -6.54 14.49
N GLU A 185 -5.03 -7.24 15.49
CA GLU A 185 -5.87 -6.70 16.56
C GLU A 185 -5.14 -6.76 17.90
N CYS A 186 -5.30 -5.72 18.71
CA CYS A 186 -4.63 -5.60 20.00
C CYS A 186 -5.12 -6.66 20.99
N LYS A 187 -4.19 -7.36 21.65
CA LYS A 187 -4.51 -8.17 22.83
C LYS A 187 -4.88 -7.27 24.00
N VAL A 188 -5.63 -7.84 24.95
CA VAL A 188 -5.80 -7.22 26.27
C VAL A 188 -4.54 -7.48 27.09
N ALA A 189 -3.93 -6.44 27.67
CA ALA A 189 -2.67 -6.56 28.41
C ALA A 189 -2.68 -7.61 29.52
N ARG A 190 -3.84 -7.89 30.16
CA ARG A 190 -3.98 -8.95 31.18
C ARG A 190 -3.83 -10.37 30.64
N ASN A 191 -4.02 -10.54 29.32
CA ASN A 191 -3.89 -11.83 28.64
C ASN A 191 -2.45 -12.08 28.15
N CYS A 192 -1.54 -11.10 28.32
CA CYS A 192 -0.12 -11.30 28.07
C CYS A 192 0.45 -12.23 29.12
N GLN A 193 1.11 -13.31 28.66
CA GLN A 193 1.88 -14.16 29.55
C GLN A 193 3.10 -13.40 30.02
N ARG A 194 3.34 -13.42 31.34
CA ARG A 194 4.43 -12.69 31.94
C ARG A 194 5.77 -13.27 31.49
N ASN A 195 6.55 -12.48 30.78
CA ASN A 195 7.89 -12.84 30.34
C ASN A 195 8.90 -11.92 31.04
N GLU A 196 9.98 -12.47 31.59
CA GLU A 196 11.02 -11.69 32.27
C GLU A 196 12.03 -11.08 31.27
N ASN A 197 11.99 -11.50 30.01
CA ASN A 197 12.78 -10.92 28.94
C ASN A 197 12.14 -9.63 28.41
N ASN A 198 12.95 -8.63 28.08
CA ASN A 198 12.51 -7.33 27.54
C ASN A 198 11.50 -6.61 28.45
N MET A 199 11.87 -6.44 29.73
CA MET A 199 11.10 -5.65 30.69
C MET A 199 11.25 -4.15 30.43
N PHE A 200 10.23 -3.38 30.80
CA PHE A 200 10.21 -1.93 30.74
C PHE A 200 9.64 -1.36 32.03
N CYS A 201 10.23 -0.27 32.51
CA CYS A 201 9.64 0.52 33.58
C CYS A 201 8.75 1.59 32.95
N VAL A 202 7.46 1.50 33.20
CA VAL A 202 6.49 2.44 32.66
C VAL A 202 5.86 3.29 33.76
N LYS A 203 5.72 4.59 33.51
CA LYS A 203 5.02 5.52 34.37
C LYS A 203 3.61 5.75 33.80
N LEU A 204 2.59 5.35 34.56
CA LEU A 204 1.20 5.50 34.15
C LEU A 204 0.75 6.95 34.35
N THR A 205 0.30 7.60 33.27
CA THR A 205 -0.05 9.03 33.30
C THR A 205 -1.15 9.36 34.32
N LYS A 206 -2.14 8.47 34.48
CA LYS A 206 -3.28 8.70 35.39
C LYS A 206 -2.94 8.56 36.88
N SER A 207 -2.08 7.61 37.24
CA SER A 207 -1.77 7.31 38.66
C SER A 207 -0.41 7.83 39.10
N GLN A 208 0.43 8.28 38.16
CA GLN A 208 1.82 8.68 38.36
C GLN A 208 2.71 7.57 38.97
N ARG A 209 2.21 6.34 39.08
CA ARG A 209 2.96 5.19 39.59
C ARG A 209 3.79 4.57 38.48
N THR A 210 4.97 4.10 38.86
CA THR A 210 5.84 3.28 38.02
C THR A 210 5.49 1.81 38.18
N ARG A 211 5.53 1.05 37.08
CA ARG A 211 5.33 -0.41 37.06
C ARG A 211 6.27 -1.05 36.06
N SER A 212 6.83 -2.20 36.45
CA SER A 212 7.58 -3.06 35.55
C SER A 212 6.60 -3.88 34.71
N MET A 213 6.72 -3.81 33.38
CA MET A 213 5.85 -4.49 32.43
C MET A 213 6.69 -5.14 31.32
N ASP A 214 6.27 -6.30 30.82
CA ASP A 214 6.90 -6.96 29.68
C ASP A 214 6.51 -6.32 28.34
N LEU A 215 7.21 -6.70 27.26
CA LEU A 215 6.99 -6.19 25.92
C LEU A 215 5.54 -6.38 25.43
N CYS A 216 4.96 -7.57 25.62
CA CYS A 216 3.56 -7.83 25.30
C CYS A 216 2.61 -6.85 26.00
N SER A 217 2.79 -6.64 27.30
CA SER A 217 1.89 -5.80 28.10
C SER A 217 2.03 -4.32 27.72
N VAL A 218 3.26 -3.85 27.49
CA VAL A 218 3.55 -2.49 27.04
C VAL A 218 2.99 -2.24 25.63
N GLY A 219 3.21 -3.17 24.71
CA GLY A 219 2.67 -3.14 23.37
C GLY A 219 1.14 -3.12 23.37
N ALA A 220 0.51 -4.01 24.14
CA ALA A 220 -0.95 -4.14 24.24
C ALA A 220 -1.60 -2.87 24.80
N LEU A 221 -1.01 -2.25 25.83
CA LEU A 221 -1.50 -0.98 26.37
C LEU A 221 -1.44 0.15 25.33
N LYS A 222 -0.32 0.29 24.63
CA LYS A 222 -0.18 1.37 23.64
C LYS A 222 -1.10 1.14 22.43
N CYS A 223 -1.22 -0.11 21.99
CA CYS A 223 -2.15 -0.53 20.92
C CYS A 223 -3.60 -0.16 21.27
N ALA A 224 -4.00 -0.39 22.53
CA ALA A 224 -5.30 0.02 23.08
C ALA A 224 -5.38 1.53 23.43
N SER A 225 -4.47 2.36 22.92
CA SER A 225 -4.44 3.83 23.09
C SER A 225 -4.32 4.32 24.54
N TYR A 226 -3.76 3.51 25.45
CA TYR A 226 -3.44 3.98 26.80
C TYR A 226 -2.24 4.93 26.80
N GLN A 227 -2.32 5.98 27.62
CA GLN A 227 -1.27 6.99 27.78
C GLN A 227 -0.33 6.63 28.93
N PHE A 228 0.95 6.42 28.61
CA PHE A 228 2.02 6.15 29.57
C PHE A 228 3.36 6.57 28.97
N GLU A 229 4.36 6.69 29.85
CA GLU A 229 5.74 7.01 29.48
C GLU A 229 6.63 5.81 29.83
N ILE A 230 7.56 5.45 28.94
CA ILE A 230 8.61 4.47 29.23
C ILE A 230 9.75 5.24 29.89
N VAL A 231 9.99 4.99 31.18
CA VAL A 231 11.04 5.65 31.96
C VAL A 231 12.40 5.09 31.56
N ASN A 232 12.52 3.76 31.50
CA ASN A 232 13.72 3.06 31.04
C ASN A 232 13.39 1.64 30.58
N GLU A 233 14.28 1.10 29.74
CA GLU A 233 14.33 -0.33 29.46
C GLU A 233 14.90 -1.05 30.69
N GLY A 234 14.24 -2.13 31.14
CA GLY A 234 14.51 -2.84 32.39
C GLY A 234 13.37 -2.75 33.41
N ALA A 235 13.51 -3.46 34.53
CA ALA A 235 12.56 -3.37 35.63
C ALA A 235 12.66 -2.01 36.35
N CYS A 236 11.53 -1.53 36.89
CA CYS A 236 11.54 -0.37 37.76
C CYS A 236 12.39 -0.64 39.02
N PRO A 237 13.10 0.38 39.54
CA PRO A 237 13.78 0.27 40.82
C PRO A 237 12.79 -0.15 41.91
N SER A 238 13.18 -1.09 42.76
CA SER A 238 12.48 -1.38 44.00
C SER A 238 12.56 -0.12 44.88
N THR A 239 11.44 0.57 45.10
CA THR A 239 11.30 1.53 46.21
C THR A 239 11.24 0.80 47.54
#